data_AF-A0A1B9R109-F1
#
_entry.id   AF-A0A1B9R109-F1
#
_cell.length_a   1.000
_cell.length_b   1.000
_cell.length_c   1.000
_cell.angle_alpha   90.00
_cell.angle_beta   90.00
_cell.angle_gamma   90.00
#
_symmetry.space_group_name_H-M   'P 1'
#
loop_
_entity.id
_entity.type
_entity.pdbx_description
1 polymer ?
#
loop_
_entity_poly.entity_id
_entity_poly.type
_entity_poly.pdbx_seq_one_letter_code
_entity_poly.pdbx_strand_id
1 'polypeptide(L)'
;MTSIPKHLQDAKTLLSENGFATGDTWYHGTSSALLASIQGQGLKRSGDKALNEAALKTMATIGNNYTESVEPVFLTQSKELAYYWAQQTVRERSVRFEGEEQPIVLAVNLSEKQRAKVRPDVGAMSLLMMSVGEQFMSHLTEIYQANHIVGPDIELRTADRMDYLNKLGMAYIDEDISRACVQELSEPELAI
;
A
#
# COMPACT_ATOMS: atom_id res chain seq x y z
N MET A 1 17.34 -7.89 -6.24
CA MET A 1 16.46 -8.00 -5.06
C MET A 1 16.78 -6.83 -4.15
N THR A 2 15.89 -5.85 -4.07
CA THR A 2 15.97 -4.80 -3.05
C THR A 2 15.58 -5.45 -1.71
N SER A 3 16.55 -5.60 -0.81
CA SER A 3 16.28 -6.10 0.53
C SER A 3 15.37 -5.11 1.26
N ILE A 4 14.28 -5.62 1.84
CA ILE A 4 13.40 -4.80 2.68
C ILE A 4 14.20 -4.28 3.89
N PRO A 5 14.16 -2.98 4.21
CA PRO A 5 14.83 -2.43 5.38
C PRO A 5 14.43 -3.18 6.66
N LYS A 6 15.42 -3.52 7.52
CA LYS A 6 15.19 -4.35 8.71
C LYS A 6 14.11 -3.80 9.65
N HIS A 7 14.01 -2.48 9.79
CA HIS A 7 13.02 -1.84 10.65
C HIS A 7 11.59 -1.94 10.12
N LEU A 8 11.42 -2.29 8.83
CA LEU A 8 10.12 -2.52 8.18
C LEU A 8 9.74 -4.00 8.11
N GLN A 9 10.67 -4.93 8.36
CA GLN A 9 10.37 -6.36 8.40
C GLN A 9 9.56 -6.70 9.65
N ASP A 10 8.26 -6.91 9.50
CA ASP A 10 7.34 -7.21 10.61
C ASP A 10 6.50 -8.47 10.40
N ALA A 11 6.61 -9.13 9.26
CA ALA A 11 5.89 -10.38 9.00
C ALA A 11 6.22 -11.45 10.05
N LYS A 12 7.47 -11.52 10.53
CA LYS A 12 7.89 -12.47 11.58
C LYS A 12 7.11 -12.34 12.89
N THR A 13 6.58 -11.15 13.16
CA THR A 13 5.77 -10.88 14.34
C THR A 13 4.27 -10.87 14.06
N LEU A 14 3.87 -10.53 12.83
CA LEU A 14 2.50 -10.22 12.48
C LEU A 14 1.78 -11.38 11.76
N LEU A 15 2.53 -12.21 11.05
CA LEU A 15 2.02 -13.25 10.17
C LEU A 15 1.83 -14.58 10.91
N SER A 16 0.68 -15.21 10.68
CA SER A 16 0.35 -16.55 11.13
C SER A 16 -0.29 -17.35 10.00
N GLU A 17 -0.64 -18.62 10.24
CA GLU A 17 -1.42 -19.42 9.27
C GLU A 17 -2.75 -18.76 8.88
N ASN A 18 -3.32 -17.92 9.77
CA ASN A 18 -4.55 -17.16 9.51
C ASN A 18 -4.30 -15.84 8.76
N GLY A 19 -3.05 -15.55 8.39
CA GLY A 19 -2.64 -14.29 7.78
C GLY A 19 -2.13 -13.25 8.79
N PHE A 20 -2.06 -12.00 8.35
CA PHE A 20 -1.60 -10.85 9.10
C PHE A 20 -2.62 -10.42 10.16
N ALA A 21 -2.17 -10.32 11.41
CA ALA A 21 -2.98 -9.77 12.48
C ALA A 21 -3.29 -8.28 12.26
N THR A 22 -4.47 -7.83 12.67
CA THR A 22 -4.86 -6.42 12.61
C THR A 22 -4.59 -5.74 13.95
N GLY A 23 -3.77 -4.68 13.93
CA GLY A 23 -3.52 -3.81 15.07
C GLY A 23 -4.27 -2.47 14.98
N ASP A 24 -3.91 -1.52 15.85
CA ASP A 24 -4.47 -0.16 15.83
C ASP A 24 -3.82 0.76 14.79
N THR A 25 -2.58 0.46 14.39
CA THR A 25 -1.81 1.23 13.40
C THR A 25 -1.89 0.55 12.04
N TRP A 26 -2.18 1.34 11.02
CA TRP A 26 -2.13 0.95 9.61
C TRP A 26 -0.87 1.52 8.95
N TYR A 27 -0.52 1.01 7.78
CA TYR A 27 0.63 1.49 7.02
C TYR A 27 0.25 1.81 5.58
N HIS A 28 0.91 2.84 5.05
CA HIS A 28 0.77 3.28 3.67
C HIS A 28 2.16 3.44 3.04
N GLY A 29 2.37 2.76 1.91
CA GLY A 29 3.59 2.89 1.12
C GLY A 29 3.47 3.98 0.08
N THR A 30 4.49 4.82 -0.07
CA THR A 30 4.48 5.88 -1.07
C THR A 30 5.91 6.29 -1.49
N SER A 31 6.01 7.27 -2.39
CA SER A 31 7.29 7.84 -2.83
C SER A 31 7.72 9.01 -1.94
N SER A 32 9.03 9.13 -1.69
CA SER A 32 9.64 10.28 -1.01
C SER A 32 9.29 11.62 -1.65
N ALA A 33 9.02 11.65 -2.97
CA ALA A 33 8.60 12.86 -3.68
C ALA A 33 7.23 13.39 -3.20
N LEU A 34 6.39 12.52 -2.63
CA LEU A 34 5.05 12.88 -2.14
C LEU A 34 5.05 13.30 -0.66
N LEU A 35 6.16 13.07 0.06
CA LEU A 35 6.26 13.28 1.50
C LEU A 35 5.89 14.71 1.93
N ALA A 36 6.42 15.73 1.25
CA ALA A 36 6.15 17.12 1.61
C ALA A 36 4.66 17.48 1.46
N SER A 37 4.00 16.97 0.41
CA SER A 37 2.56 17.16 0.21
C SER A 37 1.75 16.48 1.32
N ILE A 38 2.12 15.25 1.66
CA ILE A 38 1.45 14.45 2.70
C ILE A 38 1.64 15.08 4.08
N GLN A 39 2.83 15.59 4.40
CA GLN A 39 3.08 16.32 5.65
C GLN A 39 2.27 17.63 5.72
N GLY A 40 2.02 18.28 4.58
CA GLY A 40 1.17 19.47 4.51
C GLY A 40 -0.33 19.17 4.65
N GLN A 41 -0.82 18.15 3.94
CA GLN A 41 -2.25 17.97 3.64
C GLN A 41 -2.85 16.67 4.21
N GLY A 42 -2.02 15.73 4.65
CA GLY A 42 -2.39 14.36 4.97
C GLY A 42 -2.47 13.47 3.74
N LEU A 43 -2.97 12.25 3.91
CA LEU A 43 -3.24 11.34 2.78
C LEU A 43 -4.59 11.69 2.17
N LYS A 44 -4.58 11.99 0.88
CA LYS A 44 -5.77 12.36 0.13
C LYS A 44 -6.22 11.21 -0.74
N ARG A 45 -7.54 11.04 -0.87
CA ARG A 45 -8.13 10.18 -1.90
C ARG A 45 -7.65 10.62 -3.28
N SER A 46 -7.59 9.66 -4.21
CA SER A 46 -6.92 9.77 -5.51
C SER A 46 -5.40 10.01 -5.45
N GLY A 47 -4.80 10.15 -4.27
CA GLY A 47 -3.35 10.09 -4.06
C GLY A 47 -2.54 11.09 -4.90
N ASP A 48 -1.71 10.54 -5.79
CA ASP A 48 -0.72 11.27 -6.58
C ASP A 48 -1.36 12.09 -7.71
N LYS A 49 -1.72 13.33 -7.37
CA LYS A 49 -2.30 14.28 -8.33
C LYS A 49 -1.43 14.50 -9.57
N ALA A 50 -0.11 14.53 -9.42
CA ALA A 50 0.78 14.78 -10.56
C ALA A 50 0.72 13.61 -11.56
N LEU A 51 0.69 12.37 -11.05
CA LEU A 51 0.55 11.19 -11.88
C LEU A 51 -0.83 11.12 -12.54
N ASN A 52 -1.91 11.42 -11.80
CA ASN A 52 -3.27 11.47 -12.36
C ASN A 52 -3.41 12.52 -13.46
N GLU A 53 -2.86 13.71 -13.27
CA GLU A 53 -2.85 14.76 -14.29
C GLU A 53 -2.07 14.34 -15.55
N ALA A 54 -0.95 13.62 -15.39
CA ALA A 54 -0.18 13.10 -16.52
C ALA A 54 -0.96 12.00 -17.29
N ALA A 55 -1.67 11.14 -16.57
CA ALA A 55 -2.56 10.13 -17.16
C ALA A 55 -3.72 10.79 -17.92
N LEU A 56 -4.38 11.79 -17.32
CA LEU A 56 -5.46 12.55 -17.93
C LEU A 56 -5.02 13.22 -19.25
N LYS A 57 -3.85 13.89 -19.25
CA LYS A 57 -3.28 14.51 -20.46
C LYS A 57 -2.99 13.49 -21.55
N THR A 58 -2.50 12.30 -21.18
CA THR A 58 -2.27 11.21 -22.12
C THR A 58 -3.58 10.75 -22.76
N MET A 59 -4.63 10.53 -21.97
CA MET A 59 -5.94 10.08 -22.47
C MET A 59 -6.64 11.13 -23.34
N ALA A 60 -6.55 12.41 -22.96
CA ALA A 60 -7.08 13.52 -23.77
C ALA A 60 -6.42 13.58 -25.15
N THR A 61 -5.12 13.28 -25.25
CA THR A 61 -4.39 13.24 -26.52
C THR A 61 -4.89 12.13 -27.46
N ILE A 62 -5.38 11.02 -26.90
CA ILE A 62 -5.92 9.88 -27.66
C ILE A 62 -7.40 10.11 -28.07
N GLY A 63 -8.01 11.21 -27.63
CA GLY A 63 -9.39 11.56 -27.99
C GLY A 63 -10.46 10.81 -27.21
N ASN A 64 -10.11 10.26 -26.03
CA ASN A 64 -11.05 9.54 -25.18
C ASN A 64 -11.57 10.42 -24.03
N ASN A 65 -12.86 10.32 -23.73
CA ASN A 65 -13.46 10.98 -22.56
C ASN A 65 -13.15 10.15 -21.31
N TYR A 66 -12.03 10.44 -20.67
CA TYR A 66 -11.69 9.85 -19.37
C TYR A 66 -12.47 10.57 -18.26
N THR A 67 -13.21 9.80 -17.46
CA THR A 67 -13.82 10.29 -16.22
C THR A 67 -12.93 9.84 -15.07
N GLU A 68 -12.40 10.80 -14.32
CA GLU A 68 -11.56 10.53 -13.16
C GLU A 68 -12.40 9.86 -12.07
N SER A 69 -11.95 8.69 -11.60
CA SER A 69 -12.55 8.01 -10.45
C SER A 69 -11.85 8.49 -9.19
N VAL A 70 -12.62 8.70 -8.12
CA VAL A 70 -12.03 8.96 -6.80
C VAL A 70 -11.57 7.64 -6.22
N GLU A 71 -10.26 7.48 -6.04
CA GLU A 71 -9.68 6.28 -5.42
C GLU A 71 -9.60 6.44 -3.90
N PRO A 72 -9.80 5.38 -3.11
CA PRO A 72 -9.68 5.44 -1.67
C PRO A 72 -8.21 5.58 -1.24
N VAL A 73 -7.97 5.75 0.07
CA VAL A 73 -6.62 5.60 0.62
C VAL A 73 -6.38 4.12 0.94
N PHE A 74 -5.44 3.50 0.24
CA PHE A 74 -5.05 2.10 0.47
C PHE A 74 -4.15 1.96 1.70
N LEU A 75 -4.42 0.93 2.49
CA LEU A 75 -3.79 0.65 3.78
C LEU A 75 -3.47 -0.84 3.89
N THR A 76 -2.50 -1.15 4.74
CA THR A 76 -2.15 -2.53 5.11
C THR A 76 -1.74 -2.61 6.58
N GLN A 77 -1.86 -3.79 7.18
CA GLN A 77 -1.46 -4.05 8.57
C GLN A 77 0.07 -4.16 8.72
N SER A 78 0.80 -4.41 7.62
CA SER A 78 2.23 -4.71 7.64
C SER A 78 3.06 -3.58 7.01
N LYS A 79 4.11 -3.16 7.72
CA LYS A 79 5.14 -2.26 7.18
C LYS A 79 5.85 -2.87 5.98
N GLU A 80 6.06 -4.18 6.01
CA GLU A 80 6.72 -4.95 4.96
C GLU A 80 5.90 -4.90 3.66
N LEU A 81 4.59 -5.13 3.75
CA LEU A 81 3.68 -4.98 2.61
C LEU A 81 3.54 -3.52 2.16
N ALA A 82 3.51 -2.57 3.09
CA ALA A 82 3.50 -1.15 2.73
C ALA A 82 4.76 -0.77 1.93
N TYR A 83 5.92 -1.31 2.30
CA TYR A 83 7.16 -1.06 1.57
C TYR A 83 7.13 -1.62 0.14
N TYR A 84 6.52 -2.79 -0.09
CA TYR A 84 6.28 -3.30 -1.44
C TYR A 84 5.49 -2.30 -2.29
N TRP A 85 4.39 -1.76 -1.74
CA TRP A 85 3.58 -0.77 -2.46
C TRP A 85 4.33 0.53 -2.68
N ALA A 86 5.16 0.98 -1.73
CA ALA A 86 6.05 2.11 -1.89
C ALA A 86 7.01 1.93 -3.09
N GLN A 87 7.54 0.72 -3.27
CA GLN A 87 8.38 0.39 -4.44
C GLN A 87 7.59 0.45 -5.74
N GLN A 88 6.34 -0.03 -5.76
CA GLN A 88 5.49 0.09 -6.95
C GLN A 88 5.20 1.57 -7.26
N THR A 89 4.88 2.39 -6.26
CA THR A 89 4.67 3.83 -6.44
C THR A 89 5.89 4.53 -7.05
N VAL A 90 7.09 4.25 -6.53
CA VAL A 90 8.35 4.79 -7.09
C VAL A 90 8.57 4.33 -8.52
N ARG A 91 8.33 3.04 -8.81
CA ARG A 91 8.46 2.48 -10.16
C ARG A 91 7.50 3.14 -11.15
N GLU A 92 6.24 3.30 -10.78
CA GLU A 92 5.23 3.97 -11.62
C GLU A 92 5.61 5.42 -11.90
N ARG A 93 6.05 6.15 -10.88
CA ARG A 93 6.50 7.54 -11.01
C ARG A 93 7.74 7.68 -11.89
N SER A 94 8.69 6.73 -11.81
CA SER A 94 9.93 6.76 -12.61
C SER A 94 9.70 6.74 -14.14
N VAL A 95 8.53 6.28 -14.60
CA VAL A 95 8.17 6.29 -16.02
C VAL A 95 7.77 7.70 -16.51
N ARG A 96 7.40 8.59 -15.59
CA ARG A 96 6.84 9.92 -15.89
C ARG A 96 7.66 11.08 -15.37
N PHE A 97 8.43 10.87 -14.32
CA PHE A 97 9.18 11.90 -13.61
C PHE A 97 10.66 11.55 -13.57
N GLU A 98 11.51 12.55 -13.81
CA GLU A 98 12.96 12.44 -13.62
C GLU A 98 13.29 12.65 -12.13
N GLY A 99 14.29 11.92 -11.62
CA GLY A 99 14.77 12.06 -10.26
C GLY A 99 14.97 10.72 -9.54
N GLU A 100 15.70 10.76 -8.44
CA GLU A 100 15.88 9.60 -7.55
C GLU A 100 14.87 9.67 -6.41
N GLU A 101 13.75 8.99 -6.58
CA GLU A 101 12.73 8.82 -5.55
C GLU A 101 13.00 7.55 -4.74
N GLN A 102 12.69 7.59 -3.44
CA GLN A 102 12.90 6.47 -2.53
C GLN A 102 11.55 5.95 -2.01
N PRO A 103 11.40 4.63 -1.84
CA PRO A 103 10.21 4.06 -1.21
C PRO A 103 10.19 4.42 0.27
N ILE A 104 9.09 5.02 0.72
CA ILE A 104 8.88 5.38 2.13
C ILE A 104 7.61 4.72 2.67
N VAL A 105 7.60 4.41 3.97
CA VAL A 105 6.45 3.86 4.67
C VAL A 105 5.97 4.84 5.71
N LEU A 106 4.66 5.06 5.73
CA LEU A 106 3.98 5.92 6.68
C LEU A 106 3.17 5.06 7.66
N ALA A 107 3.34 5.28 8.95
CA ALA A 107 2.40 4.85 9.97
C ALA A 107 1.17 5.75 9.96
N VAL A 108 -0.01 5.13 10.05
CA VAL A 108 -1.32 5.76 9.95
C VAL A 108 -2.12 5.39 11.21
N ASN A 109 -2.15 6.33 12.15
CA ASN A 109 -2.82 6.20 13.44
C ASN A 109 -4.21 6.84 13.38
N LEU A 110 -5.21 6.03 13.04
CA LEU A 110 -6.59 6.46 12.88
C LEU A 110 -7.32 6.53 14.22
N SER A 111 -8.29 7.44 14.35
CA SER A 111 -9.25 7.40 15.47
C SER A 111 -10.10 6.12 15.43
N GLU A 112 -10.68 5.69 16.55
CA GLU A 112 -11.56 4.51 16.60
C GLU A 112 -12.69 4.59 15.56
N LYS A 113 -13.29 5.78 15.40
CA LYS A 113 -14.33 6.04 14.40
C LYS A 113 -13.85 5.86 12.97
N GLN A 114 -12.59 6.19 12.67
CA GLN A 114 -11.99 6.00 11.35
C GLN A 114 -11.54 4.55 11.14
N ARG A 115 -10.99 3.89 12.17
CA ARG A 115 -10.63 2.45 12.11
C ARG A 115 -11.84 1.59 11.77
N ALA A 116 -13.02 1.89 12.34
CA ALA A 116 -14.26 1.21 12.01
C ALA A 116 -14.73 1.38 10.54
N LYS A 117 -14.13 2.30 9.78
CA LYS A 117 -14.42 2.51 8.35
C LYS A 117 -13.42 1.83 7.42
N VAL A 118 -12.32 1.28 7.94
CA VAL A 118 -11.37 0.51 7.13
C VAL A 118 -12.05 -0.77 6.65
N ARG A 119 -11.93 -1.07 5.37
CA ARG A 119 -12.58 -2.20 4.71
C ARG A 119 -11.54 -3.07 4.00
N PRO A 120 -11.75 -4.39 3.93
CA PRO A 120 -10.98 -5.23 3.03
C PRO A 120 -11.15 -4.77 1.57
N ASP A 121 -10.04 -4.78 0.82
CA ASP A 121 -10.06 -4.39 -0.59
C ASP A 121 -10.32 -5.59 -1.51
N VAL A 122 -11.60 -5.95 -1.64
CA VAL A 122 -12.04 -6.97 -2.61
C VAL A 122 -11.87 -6.49 -4.06
N GLY A 123 -11.80 -5.17 -4.28
CA GLY A 123 -11.57 -4.57 -5.60
C GLY A 123 -10.20 -4.94 -6.18
N ALA A 124 -9.22 -5.25 -5.32
CA ALA A 124 -7.91 -5.73 -5.73
C ALA A 124 -7.95 -7.01 -6.57
N MET A 125 -9.03 -7.79 -6.55
CA MET A 125 -9.16 -9.02 -7.35
C MET A 125 -8.82 -8.80 -8.83
N SER A 126 -9.32 -7.72 -9.44
CA SER A 126 -9.05 -7.46 -10.87
C SER A 126 -7.57 -7.18 -11.14
N LEU A 127 -6.89 -6.48 -10.22
CA LEU A 127 -5.45 -6.24 -10.29
C LEU A 127 -4.67 -7.55 -10.12
N LEU A 128 -5.09 -8.38 -9.15
CA LEU A 128 -4.47 -9.65 -8.81
C LEU A 128 -4.53 -10.68 -9.94
N MET A 129 -5.52 -10.56 -10.83
CA MET A 129 -5.67 -11.41 -12.01
C MET A 129 -4.82 -10.96 -13.21
N MET A 130 -4.07 -9.86 -13.10
CA MET A 130 -3.16 -9.36 -14.12
C MET A 130 -1.70 -9.70 -13.77
N SER A 131 -0.77 -9.49 -14.70
CA SER A 131 0.66 -9.74 -14.49
C SER A 131 1.29 -8.92 -13.35
N VAL A 132 0.72 -7.75 -13.02
CA VAL A 132 1.10 -6.97 -11.85
C VAL A 132 0.71 -7.70 -10.56
N GLY A 133 -0.47 -8.33 -10.55
CA GLY A 133 -0.94 -9.20 -9.49
C GLY A 133 -0.05 -10.40 -9.23
N GLU A 134 0.46 -11.04 -10.29
CA GLU A 134 1.39 -12.17 -10.17
C GLU A 134 2.68 -11.79 -9.41
N GLN A 135 3.21 -10.59 -9.65
CA GLN A 135 4.40 -10.09 -8.93
C GLN A 135 4.11 -9.89 -7.44
N PHE A 136 2.94 -9.35 -7.10
CA PHE A 136 2.53 -9.20 -5.71
C PHE A 136 2.32 -10.57 -5.04
N MET A 137 1.64 -11.51 -5.69
CA MET A 137 1.42 -12.85 -5.13
C MET A 137 2.72 -13.63 -4.95
N SER A 138 3.68 -13.48 -5.87
CA SER A 138 5.02 -14.05 -5.71
C SER A 138 5.74 -13.46 -4.51
N HIS A 139 5.74 -12.13 -4.37
CA HIS A 139 6.35 -11.44 -3.23
C HIS A 139 5.71 -11.86 -1.90
N LEU A 140 4.39 -11.96 -1.86
CA LEU A 140 3.65 -12.38 -0.69
C LEU A 140 3.96 -13.85 -0.33
N THR A 141 4.08 -14.72 -1.32
CA THR A 141 4.50 -16.12 -1.12
C THR A 141 5.90 -16.21 -0.49
N GLU A 142 6.84 -15.36 -0.93
CA GLU A 142 8.18 -15.28 -0.34
C GLU A 142 8.12 -14.87 1.14
N ILE A 143 7.26 -13.90 1.50
CA ILE A 143 7.06 -13.50 2.90
C ILE A 143 6.52 -14.67 3.74
N TYR A 144 5.52 -15.40 3.23
CA TYR A 144 4.97 -16.57 3.92
C TYR A 144 6.03 -17.66 4.12
N GLN A 145 6.79 -17.99 3.07
CA GLN A 145 7.85 -18.99 3.11
C GLN A 145 9.00 -18.61 4.06
N ALA A 146 9.39 -17.33 4.09
CA ALA A 146 10.40 -16.81 5.02
C ALA A 146 9.98 -16.98 6.50
N ASN A 147 8.68 -17.12 6.76
CA ASN A 147 8.10 -17.38 8.07
C ASN A 147 7.69 -18.84 8.28
N HIS A 148 8.12 -19.74 7.39
CA HIS A 148 7.81 -21.17 7.42
C HIS A 148 6.31 -21.50 7.35
N ILE A 149 5.52 -20.62 6.72
CA ILE A 149 4.08 -20.81 6.53
C ILE A 149 3.84 -21.13 5.05
N VAL A 150 3.01 -22.14 4.79
CA VAL A 150 2.54 -22.44 3.43
C VAL A 150 1.42 -21.44 3.12
N GLY A 151 1.62 -20.55 2.15
CA GLY A 151 0.62 -19.56 1.75
C GLY A 151 1.20 -18.44 0.88
N PRO A 152 0.38 -17.41 0.57
CA PRO A 152 -1.02 -17.24 0.98
C PRO A 152 -1.95 -18.25 0.29
N ASP A 153 -2.76 -18.97 1.07
CA ASP A 153 -3.77 -19.91 0.52
C ASP A 153 -5.11 -19.18 0.29
N ILE A 154 -5.35 -18.76 -0.95
CA ILE A 154 -6.54 -18.01 -1.32
C ILE A 154 -7.01 -18.35 -2.74
N GLU A 155 -8.29 -18.68 -2.88
CA GLU A 155 -8.95 -18.78 -4.17
C GLU A 155 -9.67 -17.46 -4.47
N LEU A 156 -9.01 -16.55 -5.19
CA LEU A 156 -9.47 -15.15 -5.36
C LEU A 156 -10.94 -15.01 -5.79
N ARG A 157 -11.45 -15.92 -6.62
CA ARG A 157 -12.81 -15.87 -7.18
C ARG A 157 -13.91 -16.17 -6.17
N THR A 158 -13.58 -16.93 -5.12
CA THR A 158 -14.53 -17.47 -4.12
C THR A 158 -14.18 -17.04 -2.71
N ALA A 159 -13.03 -16.37 -2.52
CA ALA A 159 -12.51 -15.93 -1.24
C ALA A 159 -13.48 -15.01 -0.49
N ASP A 160 -13.53 -15.18 0.83
CA ASP A 160 -14.24 -14.25 1.69
C ASP A 160 -13.56 -12.88 1.67
N ARG A 161 -14.32 -11.80 1.86
CA ARG A 161 -13.79 -10.44 1.95
C ARG A 161 -12.66 -10.33 2.99
N MET A 162 -12.75 -11.03 4.11
CA MET A 162 -11.73 -10.99 5.15
C MET A 162 -10.44 -11.70 4.74
N ASP A 163 -10.45 -12.59 3.75
CA ASP A 163 -9.22 -13.18 3.23
C ASP A 163 -8.36 -12.16 2.48
N TYR A 164 -8.97 -11.18 1.79
CA TYR A 164 -8.23 -10.06 1.20
C TYR A 164 -7.51 -9.23 2.27
N LEU A 165 -8.17 -9.00 3.40
CA LEU A 165 -7.54 -8.29 4.51
C LEU A 165 -6.48 -9.15 5.21
N ASN A 166 -6.86 -10.34 5.65
CA ASN A 166 -6.04 -11.15 6.55
C ASN A 166 -4.89 -11.82 5.78
N LYS A 167 -5.16 -12.42 4.62
CA LYS A 167 -4.13 -13.17 3.87
C LYS A 167 -3.31 -12.29 2.94
N LEU A 168 -3.92 -11.25 2.37
CA LEU A 168 -3.25 -10.37 1.40
C LEU A 168 -2.82 -9.03 1.98
N GLY A 169 -3.27 -8.66 3.18
CA GLY A 169 -2.98 -7.35 3.76
C GLY A 169 -3.56 -6.19 2.95
N MET A 170 -4.66 -6.42 2.23
CA MET A 170 -5.27 -5.46 1.32
C MET A 170 -6.49 -4.81 1.98
N ALA A 171 -6.35 -3.52 2.31
CA ALA A 171 -7.40 -2.73 2.93
C ALA A 171 -7.46 -1.32 2.33
N TYR A 172 -8.57 -0.63 2.57
CA TYR A 172 -8.70 0.77 2.23
C TYR A 172 -9.63 1.52 3.19
N ILE A 173 -9.53 2.84 3.18
CA ILE A 173 -10.53 3.75 3.74
C ILE A 173 -10.98 4.75 2.68
N ASP A 174 -12.31 4.87 2.50
CA ASP A 174 -12.90 5.84 1.58
C ASP A 174 -13.10 7.21 2.30
N GLU A 175 -12.00 7.76 2.80
CA GLU A 175 -11.93 9.06 3.46
C GLU A 175 -10.52 9.64 3.31
N ASP A 176 -10.41 10.97 3.24
CA ASP A 176 -9.11 11.63 3.42
C ASP A 176 -8.63 11.45 4.86
N ILE A 177 -7.32 11.25 5.04
CA ILE A 177 -6.70 11.10 6.35
C ILE A 177 -5.92 12.37 6.68
N SER A 178 -6.21 12.96 7.84
CA SER A 178 -5.50 14.15 8.34
C SER A 178 -4.00 13.88 8.51
N ARG A 179 -3.16 14.88 8.24
CA ARG A 179 -1.71 14.82 8.54
C ARG A 179 -1.40 14.43 9.98
N ALA A 180 -2.29 14.78 10.93
CA ALA A 180 -2.11 14.47 12.34
C ALA A 180 -2.11 12.95 12.63
N CYS A 181 -2.66 12.16 11.71
CA CYS A 181 -2.69 10.70 11.80
C CYS A 181 -1.48 10.04 11.13
N VAL A 182 -0.59 10.81 10.47
CA VAL A 182 0.43 10.27 9.57
C VAL A 182 1.82 10.57 10.11
N GLN A 183 2.66 9.54 10.17
CA GLN A 183 4.05 9.65 10.58
C GLN A 183 4.93 8.82 9.65
N GLU A 184 6.01 9.41 9.13
CA GLU A 184 7.01 8.64 8.38
C GLU A 184 7.78 7.71 9.31
N LEU A 185 7.94 6.45 8.89
CA LEU A 185 8.82 5.50 9.56
C LEU A 185 10.23 5.68 9.01
N SER A 186 11.14 6.04 9.91
CA SER A 186 12.58 6.09 9.66
C SER A 186 13.29 4.99 10.42
N GLU A 187 14.53 4.69 10.02
CA GLU A 187 15.40 3.84 10.84
C GLU A 187 15.53 4.45 12.23
N PRO A 188 15.41 3.63 13.30
CA PRO A 188 15.63 4.13 14.65
C PRO A 188 17.06 4.68 14.75
N GLU A 189 17.19 5.91 15.23
CA GLU A 189 18.51 6.48 15.54
C GLU A 189 19.23 5.51 16.48
N LEU A 190 20.42 5.05 16.06
CA LEU A 190 21.31 4.28 16.93
C LEU A 190 21.59 5.16 18.16
N ALA A 191 21.04 4.79 19.31
CA ALA A 191 21.44 5.38 20.58
C ALA A 191 22.95 5.11 20.75
N ILE A 192 23.75 6.18 20.61
CA ILE A 192 25.21 6.18 20.81
C ILE A 192 25.51 6.11 22.31
#